data_AF-A0A6A6X423-F1
#
_entry.id   AF-A0A6A6X423-F1
#
_cell.length_a   1.000
_cell.length_b   1.000
_cell.length_c   1.000
_cell.angle_alpha   90.00
_cell.angle_beta   90.00
_cell.angle_gamma   90.00
#
_symmetry.space_group_name_H-M   'P 1'
#
loop_
_entity.id
_entity.type
_entity.pdbx_description
1 polymer ?
#
loop_
_entity_poly.entity_id
_entity_poly.type
_entity_poly.pdbx_seq_one_letter_code
_entity_poly.pdbx_strand_id
1 'polypeptide(L)'
;MVRTAAILSLASLLLPTIEALSIDLTKLTLFRRDKTALLPNFDLLTAEPDRVPPAAKSTTRRWEAGQYPQSCYDKAREEISETNKDPKCQLKDLEVYDVLYEGCDADPWVMCRCVNAEHSLQEMVDGMGTVPHGVRSMVAHVVNMNGYGGGGGGSSNDRIYYGGRPEETFFSHESMHSNDKGFSSSEDYQKAYDADTCVPDDYSNASPAENFAQLGTWLNFGINGKEIDPYTGKDASCMKNQLEAAQKWLGDKLPLATTKCAPRPANDANVPGTVKARDVVRADPAVGFESLLPHVPYQRSF
;
A
#
# COMPACT_ATOMS: atom_id res chain seq x y z
N MET A 1 -70.03 0.65 59.38
CA MET A 1 -68.67 0.12 59.61
C MET A 1 -68.44 -1.03 58.64
N VAL A 2 -67.82 -0.75 57.49
CA VAL A 2 -67.38 -1.77 56.52
C VAL A 2 -66.00 -1.34 56.03
N ARG A 3 -65.03 -2.21 56.25
CA ARG A 3 -63.65 -2.10 55.75
C ARG A 3 -63.64 -2.59 54.30
N THR A 4 -62.96 -1.87 53.41
CA THR A 4 -62.56 -2.42 52.11
C THR A 4 -61.11 -2.06 51.84
N ALA A 5 -60.30 -3.09 51.63
CA ALA A 5 -58.86 -3.07 51.48
C ALA A 5 -58.45 -2.56 50.08
N ALA A 6 -57.39 -1.75 50.03
CA ALA A 6 -56.70 -1.40 48.80
C ALA A 6 -55.68 -2.50 48.45
N ILE A 7 -55.80 -3.03 47.24
CA ILE A 7 -54.88 -4.01 46.64
C ILE A 7 -53.70 -3.23 46.04
N LEU A 8 -52.49 -3.42 46.58
CA LEU A 8 -51.24 -3.00 45.95
C LEU A 8 -50.86 -4.05 44.89
N SER A 9 -50.82 -3.63 43.62
CA SER A 9 -50.22 -4.39 42.52
C SER A 9 -48.73 -4.04 42.43
N LEU A 10 -47.84 -4.99 42.75
CA LEU A 10 -46.42 -4.89 42.42
C LEU A 10 -46.22 -5.08 40.91
N ALA A 11 -45.67 -4.08 40.24
CA ALA A 11 -45.16 -4.21 38.88
C ALA A 11 -43.77 -4.87 38.93
N SER A 12 -43.66 -6.09 38.38
CA SER A 12 -42.38 -6.76 38.12
C SER A 12 -41.67 -6.06 36.96
N LEU A 13 -40.56 -5.39 37.28
CA LEU A 13 -39.57 -4.95 36.30
C LEU A 13 -38.79 -6.18 35.79
N LEU A 14 -39.09 -6.59 34.55
CA LEU A 14 -38.26 -7.54 33.80
C LEU A 14 -37.04 -6.79 33.27
N LEU A 15 -35.87 -7.04 33.88
CA LEU A 15 -34.57 -6.68 33.31
C LEU A 15 -34.26 -7.64 32.15
N PRO A 16 -33.85 -7.16 30.96
CA PRO A 16 -33.37 -8.03 29.91
C PRO A 16 -32.06 -8.68 30.37
N THR A 17 -32.01 -10.01 30.34
CA THR A 17 -30.78 -10.78 30.50
C THR A 17 -29.82 -10.39 29.38
N ILE A 18 -28.70 -9.75 29.74
CA ILE A 18 -27.56 -9.58 28.86
C ILE A 18 -26.99 -10.98 28.64
N GLU A 19 -27.37 -11.61 27.53
CA GLU A 19 -26.58 -12.73 26.99
C GLU A 19 -25.23 -12.15 26.61
N ALA A 20 -24.22 -12.44 27.43
CA ALA A 20 -22.85 -12.14 27.10
C ALA A 20 -22.53 -12.88 25.79
N LEU A 21 -22.34 -12.13 24.70
CA LEU A 21 -21.63 -12.64 23.53
C LEU A 21 -20.26 -13.10 24.03
N SER A 22 -20.09 -14.42 24.19
CA SER A 22 -18.79 -15.02 24.32
C SER A 22 -18.10 -14.88 22.96
N ILE A 23 -17.38 -13.77 22.77
CA ILE A 23 -16.39 -13.67 21.71
C ILE A 23 -15.35 -14.75 22.03
N ASP A 24 -15.31 -15.78 21.20
CA ASP A 24 -14.29 -16.82 21.26
C ASP A 24 -12.94 -16.20 20.89
N LEU A 25 -12.25 -15.68 21.92
CA LEU A 25 -10.92 -15.08 21.83
C LEU A 25 -9.85 -16.06 21.33
N THR A 26 -10.15 -17.36 21.21
CA THR A 26 -9.21 -18.34 20.63
C THR A 26 -9.09 -18.23 19.10
N LYS A 27 -9.96 -17.47 18.44
CA LYS A 27 -9.87 -17.16 17.00
C LYS A 27 -9.18 -15.83 16.68
N LEU A 28 -8.78 -15.05 17.68
CA LEU A 28 -7.71 -14.07 17.47
C LEU A 28 -6.38 -14.82 17.55
N THR A 29 -5.98 -15.46 16.45
CA THR A 29 -4.56 -15.72 16.23
C THR A 29 -3.88 -14.36 16.12
N LEU A 30 -3.39 -13.86 17.25
CA LEU A 30 -2.40 -12.79 17.26
C LEU A 30 -1.29 -13.24 16.32
N PHE A 31 -1.10 -12.51 15.22
CA PHE A 31 0.11 -12.59 14.40
C PHE A 31 1.28 -12.04 15.22
N ARG A 32 1.64 -12.75 16.28
CA ARG A 32 2.62 -12.32 17.28
C ARG A 32 3.53 -13.48 17.65
N ARG A 33 4.25 -13.95 16.65
CA ARG A 33 5.65 -14.30 16.85
C ARG A 33 6.44 -13.26 16.09
N ASP A 34 7.01 -12.30 16.80
CA ASP A 34 7.98 -11.37 16.22
C ASP A 34 9.17 -12.23 15.76
N LYS A 35 9.17 -12.64 14.48
CA LYS A 35 10.26 -13.42 13.90
C LYS A 35 11.47 -12.51 13.79
N THR A 36 12.66 -13.08 13.92
CA THR A 36 13.90 -12.31 13.74
C THR A 36 13.92 -11.73 12.33
N ALA A 37 14.10 -10.42 12.20
CA ALA A 37 14.29 -9.80 10.90
C ALA A 37 15.69 -10.11 10.36
N LEU A 38 15.79 -10.45 9.07
CA LEU A 38 17.07 -10.72 8.41
C LEU A 38 17.88 -9.44 8.19
N LEU A 39 17.18 -8.38 7.76
CA LEU A 39 17.67 -7.00 7.66
C LEU A 39 16.84 -6.08 8.58
N PRO A 40 17.36 -4.93 9.03
CA PRO A 40 16.52 -3.97 9.75
C PRO A 40 15.44 -3.34 8.85
N ASN A 41 15.78 -3.07 7.59
CA ASN A 41 14.93 -2.51 6.54
C ASN A 41 15.53 -2.88 5.16
N PHE A 42 14.98 -2.30 4.09
CA PHE A 42 15.47 -2.55 2.72
C PHE A 42 16.44 -1.49 2.17
N ASP A 43 17.03 -0.62 3.00
CA ASP A 43 18.00 0.39 2.54
C ASP A 43 19.17 -0.23 1.77
N LEU A 44 19.60 -1.43 2.17
CA LEU A 44 20.69 -2.14 1.49
C LEU A 44 20.34 -2.61 0.07
N LEU A 45 19.05 -2.79 -0.24
CA LEU A 45 18.60 -3.21 -1.57
C LEU A 45 18.70 -2.08 -2.59
N THR A 46 18.66 -0.83 -2.14
CA THR A 46 18.66 0.38 -2.98
C THR A 46 19.95 1.21 -2.80
N ALA A 47 20.86 0.78 -1.92
CA ALA A 47 22.10 1.50 -1.63
C ALA A 47 23.03 1.68 -2.84
N GLU A 48 22.91 0.84 -3.88
CA GLU A 48 23.70 0.96 -5.12
C GLU A 48 22.78 0.81 -6.34
N PRO A 49 22.98 1.60 -7.41
CA PRO A 49 22.13 1.55 -8.60
C PRO A 49 22.06 0.19 -9.29
N ASP A 50 23.12 -0.64 -9.20
CA ASP A 50 23.16 -1.97 -9.82
C ASP A 50 22.33 -3.03 -9.06
N ARG A 51 21.81 -2.70 -7.87
CA ARG A 51 20.96 -3.57 -7.05
C ARG A 51 19.47 -3.37 -7.34
N VAL A 52 19.10 -2.20 -7.84
CA VAL A 52 17.71 -1.83 -8.15
C VAL A 52 17.31 -2.46 -9.50
N PRO A 53 16.14 -3.12 -9.59
CA PRO A 53 15.64 -3.59 -10.87
C PRO A 53 15.57 -2.47 -11.91
N PRO A 54 15.94 -2.73 -13.17
CA PRO A 54 15.93 -1.70 -14.20
C PRO A 54 14.50 -1.21 -14.46
N ALA A 55 14.32 0.11 -14.53
CA ALA A 55 13.03 0.69 -14.89
C ALA A 55 12.69 0.41 -16.36
N ALA A 56 11.48 -0.09 -16.61
CA ALA A 56 10.95 -0.23 -17.96
C ALA A 56 10.80 1.16 -18.61
N LYS A 57 11.21 1.26 -19.89
CA LYS A 57 10.95 2.45 -20.70
C LYS A 57 9.44 2.68 -20.84
N SER A 58 9.04 3.93 -21.00
CA SER A 58 7.63 4.29 -21.10
C SER A 58 7.40 5.52 -21.95
N THR A 59 6.13 5.73 -22.29
CA THR A 59 5.62 6.98 -22.86
C THR A 59 4.52 7.51 -21.96
N THR A 60 4.41 8.83 -21.87
CA THR A 60 3.40 9.50 -21.05
C THR A 60 2.54 10.41 -21.90
N ARG A 61 1.23 10.44 -21.62
CA ARG A 61 0.27 11.37 -22.23
C ARG A 61 -0.57 11.99 -21.14
N ARG A 62 -0.48 13.32 -20.99
CA ARG A 62 -1.33 14.08 -20.09
C ARG A 62 -2.76 14.13 -20.61
N TRP A 63 -3.73 14.00 -19.71
CA TRP A 63 -5.14 14.23 -20.02
C TRP A 63 -5.46 15.72 -20.06
N GLU A 64 -6.50 16.08 -20.82
CA GLU A 64 -7.11 17.40 -20.72
C GLU A 64 -7.78 17.57 -19.35
N ALA A 65 -7.75 18.80 -18.83
CA ALA A 65 -8.36 19.09 -17.52
C ALA A 65 -9.88 18.92 -17.54
N GLY A 66 -10.46 18.60 -16.37
CA GLY A 66 -11.90 18.55 -16.16
C GLY A 66 -12.52 17.15 -16.11
N GLN A 67 -11.75 16.09 -16.35
CA GLN A 67 -12.13 14.70 -16.12
C GLN A 67 -11.06 14.02 -15.27
N TYR A 68 -11.50 13.30 -14.23
CA TYR A 68 -10.60 12.66 -13.28
C TYR A 68 -11.10 11.26 -12.94
N PRO A 69 -10.23 10.25 -12.82
CA PRO A 69 -10.63 8.99 -12.22
C PRO A 69 -11.14 9.21 -10.79
N GLN A 70 -12.18 8.49 -10.39
CA GLN A 70 -12.83 8.66 -9.08
C GLN A 70 -11.81 8.66 -7.92
N SER A 71 -10.86 7.71 -7.87
CA SER A 71 -9.88 7.66 -6.78
C SER A 71 -8.98 8.90 -6.73
N CYS A 72 -8.60 9.44 -7.89
CA CYS A 72 -7.78 10.64 -7.97
C CYS A 72 -8.55 11.88 -7.51
N TYR A 73 -9.83 11.97 -7.92
CA TYR A 73 -10.73 13.03 -7.50
C TYR A 73 -10.97 13.03 -5.99
N ASP A 74 -11.24 11.86 -5.41
CA ASP A 74 -11.50 11.71 -3.99
C ASP A 74 -10.25 11.99 -3.17
N LYS A 75 -9.10 11.41 -3.55
CA LYS A 75 -7.83 11.61 -2.83
C LYS A 75 -7.37 13.06 -2.85
N ALA A 76 -7.56 13.78 -3.96
CA ALA A 76 -7.26 15.20 -4.05
C ALA A 76 -8.08 16.05 -3.06
N ARG A 77 -9.32 15.64 -2.79
CA ARG A 77 -10.27 16.39 -1.95
C ARG A 77 -10.23 16.01 -0.48
N GLU A 78 -9.47 14.98 -0.10
CA GLU A 78 -9.21 14.68 1.30
C GLU A 78 -8.54 15.88 1.98
N GLU A 79 -8.87 16.08 3.25
CA GLU A 79 -8.22 17.09 4.09
C GLU A 79 -6.76 16.72 4.31
N ILE A 80 -5.89 17.72 4.38
CA ILE A 80 -4.46 17.53 4.65
C ILE A 80 -4.25 16.77 5.97
N SER A 81 -4.93 17.20 7.03
CA SER A 81 -4.90 16.56 8.34
C SER A 81 -6.14 16.89 9.17
N GLU A 82 -6.25 16.34 10.38
CA GLU A 82 -7.31 16.71 11.31
C GLU A 82 -7.33 18.21 11.65
N THR A 83 -6.16 18.85 11.65
CA THR A 83 -5.97 20.26 12.00
C THR A 83 -5.87 21.19 10.80
N ASN A 84 -5.57 20.66 9.61
CA ASN A 84 -5.55 21.41 8.36
C ASN A 84 -6.61 20.87 7.39
N LYS A 85 -7.69 21.63 7.25
CA LYS A 85 -8.89 21.31 6.46
C LYS A 85 -8.77 21.65 4.97
N ASP A 86 -7.63 22.17 4.54
CA ASP A 86 -7.39 22.38 3.11
C ASP A 86 -7.28 21.03 2.38
N PRO A 87 -7.72 20.96 1.11
CA PRO A 87 -7.61 19.73 0.34
C PRO A 87 -6.14 19.40 0.02
N LYS A 88 -5.80 18.11 -0.02
CA LYS A 88 -4.48 17.61 -0.44
C LYS A 88 -4.10 18.07 -1.85
N CYS A 89 -5.07 18.31 -2.72
CA CYS A 89 -4.83 18.92 -4.02
C CYS A 89 -6.04 19.70 -4.52
N GLN A 90 -5.81 20.91 -5.04
CA GLN A 90 -6.85 21.61 -5.79
C GLN A 90 -7.06 20.90 -7.13
N LEU A 91 -8.31 20.71 -7.58
CA LEU A 91 -8.59 19.99 -8.84
C LEU A 91 -7.93 20.63 -10.07
N LYS A 92 -7.72 21.96 -10.06
CA LYS A 92 -7.01 22.68 -11.14
C LYS A 92 -5.52 22.32 -11.23
N ASP A 93 -4.97 21.84 -10.12
CA ASP A 93 -3.58 21.47 -9.92
C ASP A 93 -3.41 19.93 -9.91
N LEU A 94 -4.51 19.18 -10.10
CA LEU A 94 -4.50 17.74 -10.27
C LEU A 94 -4.23 17.41 -11.73
N GLU A 95 -3.15 16.69 -11.98
CA GLU A 95 -2.75 16.23 -13.30
C GLU A 95 -2.99 14.73 -13.41
N VAL A 96 -3.52 14.29 -14.55
CA VAL A 96 -3.76 12.88 -14.86
C VAL A 96 -2.97 12.52 -16.12
N TYR A 97 -2.33 11.36 -16.10
CA TYR A 97 -1.48 10.87 -17.17
C TYR A 97 -1.83 9.43 -17.50
N ASP A 98 -1.89 9.12 -18.79
CA ASP A 98 -1.69 7.77 -19.28
C ASP A 98 -0.18 7.49 -19.33
N VAL A 99 0.23 6.36 -18.76
CA VAL A 99 1.61 5.87 -18.80
C VAL A 99 1.60 4.49 -19.46
N LEU A 100 2.26 4.37 -20.60
CA LEU A 100 2.40 3.12 -21.33
C LEU A 100 3.85 2.66 -21.26
N TYR A 101 4.10 1.52 -20.60
CA TYR A 101 5.41 0.90 -20.53
C TYR A 101 5.67 0.00 -21.75
N GLU A 102 6.92 -0.03 -22.22
CA GLU A 102 7.35 -0.98 -23.24
C GLU A 102 7.12 -2.43 -22.79
N GLY A 103 6.75 -3.31 -23.71
CA GLY A 103 6.40 -4.71 -23.41
C GLY A 103 4.97 -4.93 -22.92
N CYS A 104 4.16 -3.86 -22.87
CA CYS A 104 2.74 -3.91 -22.51
C CYS A 104 1.91 -3.24 -23.61
N ASP A 105 1.31 -4.07 -24.47
CA ASP A 105 0.60 -3.59 -25.67
C ASP A 105 -0.87 -3.17 -25.38
N ALA A 106 -1.29 -3.21 -24.12
CA ALA A 106 -2.67 -2.98 -23.70
C ALA A 106 -2.76 -1.93 -22.57
N ASP A 107 -3.87 -1.18 -22.58
CA ASP A 107 -4.35 -0.14 -21.66
C ASP A 107 -3.30 0.55 -20.76
N PRO A 108 -2.97 1.83 -21.01
CA PRO A 108 -2.00 2.56 -20.20
C PRO A 108 -2.45 2.66 -18.74
N TRP A 109 -1.48 2.67 -17.82
CA TRP A 109 -1.75 2.96 -16.42
C TRP A 109 -2.15 4.40 -16.27
N VAL A 110 -3.13 4.65 -15.40
CA VAL A 110 -3.53 6.01 -15.07
C VAL A 110 -2.79 6.44 -13.81
N MET A 111 -1.94 7.45 -13.97
CA MET A 111 -1.22 8.07 -12.87
C MET A 111 -1.74 9.48 -12.63
N CYS A 112 -2.03 9.78 -11.37
CA CYS A 112 -2.51 11.08 -10.95
C CYS A 112 -1.50 11.72 -10.01
N ARG A 113 -1.21 13.00 -10.22
CA ARG A 113 -0.36 13.76 -9.29
C ARG A 113 -0.85 15.17 -9.06
N CYS A 114 -0.63 15.70 -7.87
CA CYS A 114 -0.71 17.14 -7.67
C CYS A 114 0.55 17.83 -8.22
N VAL A 115 0.43 19.02 -8.81
CA VAL A 115 1.60 19.77 -9.33
C VAL A 115 2.68 20.02 -8.27
N ASN A 116 2.27 20.21 -7.01
CA ASN A 116 3.15 20.47 -5.86
C ASN A 116 3.51 19.19 -5.07
N ALA A 117 3.17 18.00 -5.56
CA ALA A 117 3.64 16.76 -4.96
C ALA A 117 5.17 16.68 -5.05
N GLU A 118 5.81 16.18 -3.98
CA GLU A 118 7.26 16.15 -3.81
C GLU A 118 7.95 15.15 -4.74
N HIS A 119 7.20 14.13 -5.16
CA HIS A 119 7.63 13.14 -6.16
C HIS A 119 7.18 13.61 -7.55
N SER A 120 8.13 13.80 -8.47
CA SER A 120 7.87 14.21 -9.85
C SER A 120 7.23 13.08 -10.66
N LEU A 121 6.54 13.41 -11.76
CA LEU A 121 5.95 12.40 -12.65
C LEU A 121 6.98 11.35 -13.09
N GLN A 122 8.18 11.77 -13.49
CA GLN A 122 9.22 10.87 -13.99
C GLN A 122 9.62 9.86 -12.91
N GLU A 123 9.77 10.30 -11.67
CA GLU A 123 10.13 9.40 -10.58
C GLU A 123 8.99 8.42 -10.24
N MET A 124 7.70 8.82 -10.38
CA MET A 124 6.58 7.87 -10.27
C MET A 124 6.62 6.81 -11.37
N VAL A 125 6.90 7.27 -12.60
CA VAL A 125 6.97 6.42 -13.79
C VAL A 125 8.14 5.45 -13.69
N ASP A 126 9.31 5.91 -13.27
CA ASP A 126 10.51 5.08 -13.12
C ASP A 126 10.35 4.09 -11.97
N GLY A 127 9.82 4.53 -10.83
CA GLY A 127 9.59 3.66 -9.68
C GLY A 127 8.60 2.53 -9.97
N MET A 128 7.47 2.81 -10.64
CA MET A 128 6.60 1.74 -11.15
C MET A 128 7.25 0.95 -12.31
N GLY A 129 8.17 1.57 -13.04
CA GLY A 129 8.95 0.94 -14.09
C GLY A 129 9.81 -0.23 -13.59
N THR A 130 10.28 -0.18 -12.34
CA THR A 130 11.09 -1.26 -11.72
C THR A 130 10.25 -2.47 -11.30
N VAL A 131 8.92 -2.36 -11.33
CA VAL A 131 7.99 -3.46 -11.00
C VAL A 131 7.80 -4.37 -12.22
N PRO A 132 7.92 -5.70 -12.07
CA PRO A 132 7.76 -6.65 -13.17
C PRO A 132 6.40 -6.57 -13.86
N HIS A 133 6.34 -6.82 -15.18
CA HIS A 133 5.12 -6.56 -15.96
C HIS A 133 3.89 -7.28 -15.41
N GLY A 134 4.00 -8.56 -15.05
CA GLY A 134 2.89 -9.32 -14.50
C GLY A 134 2.44 -8.83 -13.13
N VAL A 135 3.38 -8.39 -12.27
CA VAL A 135 3.07 -7.82 -10.96
C VAL A 135 2.40 -6.46 -11.12
N ARG A 136 3.00 -5.56 -11.92
CA ARG A 136 2.51 -4.21 -12.20
C ARG A 136 1.13 -4.20 -12.87
N SER A 137 0.79 -5.23 -13.64
CA SER A 137 -0.52 -5.37 -14.27
C SER A 137 -1.66 -5.47 -13.26
N MET A 138 -1.38 -5.86 -12.01
CA MET A 138 -2.40 -5.90 -10.96
C MET A 138 -2.68 -4.54 -10.33
N VAL A 139 -1.95 -3.49 -10.71
CA VAL A 139 -2.19 -2.11 -10.24
C VAL A 139 -3.07 -1.37 -11.25
N ALA A 140 -4.15 -0.79 -10.78
CA ALA A 140 -5.04 0.05 -11.57
C ALA A 140 -4.46 1.46 -11.73
N HIS A 141 -4.30 2.18 -10.61
CA HIS A 141 -3.87 3.58 -10.57
C HIS A 141 -2.72 3.81 -9.60
N VAL A 142 -1.95 4.86 -9.84
CA VAL A 142 -0.95 5.39 -8.91
C VAL A 142 -1.26 6.86 -8.66
N VAL A 143 -1.45 7.23 -7.39
CA VAL A 143 -2.02 8.51 -6.99
C VAL A 143 -1.08 9.19 -6.00
N ASN A 144 -0.51 10.31 -6.41
CA ASN A 144 0.48 11.06 -5.64
C ASN A 144 -0.04 12.45 -5.29
N MET A 145 -0.22 12.73 -4.00
CA MET A 145 -0.68 14.04 -3.52
C MET A 145 0.43 14.75 -2.78
N ASN A 146 0.19 15.99 -2.34
CA ASN A 146 1.14 16.64 -1.46
C ASN A 146 1.30 15.87 -0.13
N GLY A 147 2.51 15.85 0.41
CA GLY A 147 2.82 15.26 1.71
C GLY A 147 2.58 16.19 2.89
N TYR A 148 2.07 17.41 2.68
CA TYR A 148 1.82 18.35 3.77
C TYR A 148 0.90 17.71 4.82
N GLY A 149 1.18 17.94 6.11
CA GLY A 149 0.41 17.37 7.22
C GLY A 149 0.68 15.89 7.54
N GLY A 150 1.60 15.23 6.81
CA GLY A 150 2.04 13.86 7.03
C GLY A 150 2.31 13.14 5.71
N GLY A 151 3.56 12.70 5.51
CA GLY A 151 3.92 11.75 4.46
C GLY A 151 3.43 10.36 4.84
N GLY A 152 2.87 9.64 3.88
CA GLY A 152 2.33 8.31 4.11
C GLY A 152 1.90 7.69 2.79
N GLY A 153 2.02 6.37 2.69
CA GLY A 153 1.70 5.60 1.50
C GLY A 153 0.96 4.33 1.86
N GLY A 154 0.27 3.77 0.88
CA GLY A 154 -0.42 2.50 1.00
C GLY A 154 -1.20 2.18 -0.26
N SER A 155 -1.86 1.02 -0.26
CA SER A 155 -2.68 0.60 -1.38
C SER A 155 -4.06 0.15 -0.91
N SER A 156 -5.04 0.32 -1.79
CA SER A 156 -6.41 -0.15 -1.56
C SER A 156 -7.12 -0.39 -2.88
N ASN A 157 -7.78 -1.53 -2.98
CA ASN A 157 -8.46 -1.98 -4.19
C ASN A 157 -7.59 -1.85 -5.44
N ASP A 158 -6.31 -2.25 -5.40
CA ASP A 158 -5.35 -2.16 -6.52
C ASP A 158 -4.96 -0.73 -6.93
N ARG A 159 -5.20 0.28 -6.10
CA ARG A 159 -4.71 1.65 -6.31
C ARG A 159 -3.63 1.95 -5.29
N ILE A 160 -2.53 2.53 -5.74
CA ILE A 160 -1.43 2.98 -4.88
C ILE A 160 -1.64 4.46 -4.58
N TYR A 161 -1.56 4.84 -3.31
CA TYR A 161 -1.70 6.21 -2.85
C TYR A 161 -0.50 6.60 -2.02
N TYR A 162 0.04 7.79 -2.24
CA TYR A 162 1.07 8.34 -1.35
C TYR A 162 1.16 9.86 -1.45
N GLY A 163 1.89 10.44 -0.50
CA GLY A 163 2.42 11.81 -0.57
C GLY A 163 3.83 11.85 0.00
N GLY A 164 4.57 12.92 -0.29
CA GLY A 164 6.00 12.99 0.04
C GLY A 164 6.87 12.17 -0.92
N ARG A 165 8.05 11.74 -0.43
CA ARG A 165 9.03 10.97 -1.20
C ARG A 165 9.23 9.60 -0.54
N PRO A 166 8.52 8.55 -0.98
CA PRO A 166 8.69 7.22 -0.42
C PRO A 166 10.05 6.62 -0.82
N GLU A 167 10.44 5.55 -0.12
CA GLU A 167 11.64 4.75 -0.47
C GLU A 167 11.48 4.10 -1.86
N GLU A 168 12.60 3.79 -2.53
CA GLU A 168 12.57 3.22 -3.89
C GLU A 168 11.90 1.84 -3.95
N THR A 169 11.86 1.10 -2.84
CA THR A 169 11.17 -0.19 -2.71
C THR A 169 9.65 -0.07 -2.67
N PHE A 170 9.11 1.13 -2.41
CA PHE A 170 7.69 1.37 -2.16
C PHE A 170 6.78 0.88 -3.29
N PHE A 171 7.10 1.19 -4.54
CA PHE A 171 6.25 0.79 -5.67
C PHE A 171 6.20 -0.73 -5.84
N SER A 172 7.31 -1.41 -5.58
CA SER A 172 7.34 -2.87 -5.54
C SER A 172 6.45 -3.39 -4.42
N HIS A 173 6.63 -2.88 -3.20
CA HIS A 173 5.86 -3.27 -2.02
C HIS A 173 4.35 -3.13 -2.24
N GLU A 174 3.89 -1.94 -2.64
CA GLU A 174 2.45 -1.69 -2.85
C GLU A 174 1.86 -2.46 -4.03
N SER A 175 2.68 -2.77 -5.04
CA SER A 175 2.25 -3.65 -6.12
C SER A 175 2.06 -5.09 -5.66
N MET A 176 2.80 -5.54 -4.63
CA MET A 176 2.60 -6.86 -4.04
C MET A 176 1.28 -6.94 -3.27
N HIS A 177 0.87 -5.89 -2.53
CA HIS A 177 -0.47 -5.84 -1.93
C HIS A 177 -1.59 -6.03 -2.97
N SER A 178 -1.43 -5.47 -4.17
CA SER A 178 -2.36 -5.68 -5.29
C SER A 178 -2.37 -7.13 -5.82
N ASN A 179 -1.27 -7.86 -5.62
CA ASN A 179 -1.12 -9.26 -6.02
C ASN A 179 -1.52 -10.27 -4.93
N ASP A 180 -1.64 -9.83 -3.68
CA ASP A 180 -1.93 -10.70 -2.55
C ASP A 180 -3.26 -11.45 -2.74
N LYS A 181 -4.33 -10.72 -3.05
CA LYS A 181 -5.69 -11.26 -3.28
C LYS A 181 -6.13 -12.25 -2.17
N GLY A 182 -5.69 -12.02 -0.93
CA GLY A 182 -5.99 -12.85 0.24
C GLY A 182 -5.06 -14.05 0.45
N PHE A 183 -4.02 -14.22 -0.37
CA PHE A 183 -3.06 -15.32 -0.23
C PHE A 183 -2.31 -15.29 1.10
N SER A 184 -1.90 -14.11 1.55
CA SER A 184 -1.25 -13.87 2.83
C SER A 184 -2.09 -14.38 4.01
N SER A 185 -3.41 -14.46 3.85
CA SER A 185 -4.34 -14.99 4.87
C SER A 185 -4.71 -16.46 4.65
N SER A 186 -4.20 -17.10 3.60
CA SER A 186 -4.48 -18.50 3.27
C SER A 186 -3.75 -19.47 4.19
N GLU A 187 -4.31 -20.66 4.39
CA GLU A 187 -3.68 -21.71 5.20
C GLU A 187 -2.30 -22.12 4.66
N ASP A 188 -2.13 -22.15 3.34
CA ASP A 188 -0.86 -22.49 2.70
C ASP A 188 0.24 -21.48 3.03
N TYR A 189 -0.06 -20.18 2.97
CA TYR A 189 0.89 -19.15 3.35
C TYR A 189 1.18 -19.15 4.85
N GLN A 190 0.16 -19.28 5.69
CA GLN A 190 0.34 -19.31 7.15
C GLN A 190 1.21 -20.48 7.59
N LYS A 191 1.05 -21.67 6.99
CA LYS A 191 1.94 -22.82 7.24
C LYS A 191 3.39 -22.56 6.83
N ALA A 192 3.58 -21.93 5.68
CA ALA A 192 4.90 -21.58 5.18
C ALA A 192 5.58 -20.55 6.10
N TYR A 193 4.84 -19.51 6.47
CA TYR A 193 5.28 -18.52 7.47
C TYR A 193 5.67 -19.23 8.76
N ASP A 194 4.81 -20.04 9.37
CA ASP A 194 5.06 -20.71 10.65
C ASP A 194 6.26 -21.67 10.65
N ALA A 195 6.61 -22.24 9.49
CA ALA A 195 7.75 -23.15 9.33
C ALA A 195 9.12 -22.44 9.36
N ASP A 196 9.15 -21.13 9.17
CA ASP A 196 10.38 -20.33 9.14
C ASP A 196 10.75 -19.73 10.51
N THR A 197 12.00 -19.30 10.66
CA THR A 197 12.49 -18.67 11.90
C THR A 197 12.73 -17.17 11.77
N CYS A 198 12.78 -16.65 10.55
CA CYS A 198 13.01 -15.23 10.28
C CYS A 198 12.01 -14.67 9.26
N VAL A 199 12.06 -13.35 9.06
CA VAL A 199 11.33 -12.59 8.03
C VAL A 199 12.30 -11.63 7.32
N PRO A 200 11.96 -11.07 6.15
CA PRO A 200 12.88 -10.21 5.39
C PRO A 200 13.42 -9.02 6.19
N ASP A 201 12.53 -8.31 6.88
CA ASP A 201 12.87 -7.12 7.65
C ASP A 201 11.95 -6.91 8.87
N ASP A 202 12.21 -5.85 9.65
CA ASP A 202 11.41 -5.56 10.85
C ASP A 202 9.95 -5.27 10.50
N TYR A 203 9.69 -4.56 9.39
CA TYR A 203 8.33 -4.19 8.98
C TYR A 203 7.48 -5.40 8.59
N SER A 204 8.10 -6.47 8.10
CA SER A 204 7.42 -7.73 7.79
C SER A 204 6.63 -8.31 8.98
N ASN A 205 6.98 -8.00 10.23
CA ASN A 205 6.22 -8.47 11.40
C ASN A 205 4.91 -7.70 11.66
N ALA A 206 4.62 -6.63 10.90
CA ALA A 206 3.42 -5.83 11.12
C ALA A 206 2.12 -6.59 10.81
N SER A 207 2.10 -7.42 9.76
CA SER A 207 0.97 -8.30 9.42
C SER A 207 1.39 -9.37 8.40
N PRO A 208 0.59 -10.44 8.18
CA PRO A 208 0.86 -11.37 7.09
C PRO A 208 0.90 -10.71 5.71
N ALA A 209 0.06 -9.70 5.48
CA ALA A 209 0.03 -8.97 4.22
C ALA A 209 1.32 -8.15 4.03
N GLU A 210 1.83 -7.50 5.08
CA GLU A 210 3.10 -6.78 5.00
C GLU A 210 4.28 -7.73 4.78
N ASN A 211 4.27 -8.89 5.46
CA ASN A 211 5.29 -9.91 5.21
C ASN A 211 5.26 -10.38 3.75
N PHE A 212 4.09 -10.66 3.19
CA PHE A 212 3.97 -11.04 1.78
C PHE A 212 4.47 -9.94 0.84
N ALA A 213 4.15 -8.68 1.12
CA ALA A 213 4.61 -7.55 0.33
C ALA A 213 6.14 -7.36 0.37
N GLN A 214 6.75 -7.55 1.55
CA GLN A 214 8.20 -7.52 1.72
C GLN A 214 8.89 -8.70 1.03
N LEU A 215 8.34 -9.92 1.12
CA LEU A 215 8.88 -11.09 0.40
C LEU A 215 8.79 -10.92 -1.11
N GLY A 216 7.67 -10.42 -1.63
CA GLY A 216 7.54 -10.13 -3.06
C GLY A 216 8.57 -9.09 -3.52
N THR A 217 8.82 -8.06 -2.70
CA THR A 217 9.85 -7.05 -3.00
C THR A 217 11.25 -7.61 -2.95
N TRP A 218 11.57 -8.43 -1.94
CA TRP A 218 12.82 -9.20 -1.87
C TRP A 218 13.02 -10.03 -3.14
N LEU A 219 12.00 -10.77 -3.57
CA LEU A 219 12.04 -11.58 -4.79
C LEU A 219 12.24 -10.71 -6.04
N ASN A 220 11.56 -9.57 -6.15
CA ASN A 220 11.75 -8.66 -7.27
C ASN A 220 13.21 -8.18 -7.37
N PHE A 221 13.77 -7.66 -6.28
CA PHE A 221 15.16 -7.17 -6.24
C PHE A 221 16.18 -8.29 -6.50
N GLY A 222 15.97 -9.48 -5.92
CA GLY A 222 16.88 -10.61 -6.11
C GLY A 222 16.83 -11.25 -7.50
N ILE A 223 15.67 -11.27 -8.16
CA ILE A 223 15.51 -11.87 -9.50
C ILE A 223 15.86 -10.88 -10.61
N ASN A 224 15.44 -9.62 -10.45
CA ASN A 224 15.48 -8.63 -11.52
C ASN A 224 16.55 -7.56 -11.33
N GLY A 225 17.12 -7.45 -10.13
CA GLY A 225 18.29 -6.63 -9.83
C GLY A 225 19.52 -7.50 -9.61
N LYS A 226 20.15 -7.34 -8.45
CA LYS A 226 21.33 -8.12 -8.04
C LYS A 226 20.95 -9.11 -6.94
N GLU A 227 21.52 -10.31 -7.01
CA GLU A 227 21.37 -11.34 -5.98
C GLU A 227 21.70 -10.76 -4.59
N ILE A 228 20.80 -10.95 -3.62
CA ILE A 228 20.79 -10.22 -2.35
C ILE A 228 21.86 -10.72 -1.36
N ASP A 229 21.97 -12.03 -1.21
CA ASP A 229 22.83 -12.67 -0.21
C ASP A 229 24.31 -12.24 -0.32
N PRO A 230 24.95 -12.18 -1.52
CA PRO A 230 26.35 -11.78 -1.65
C PRO A 230 26.69 -10.39 -1.13
N TYR A 231 25.80 -9.39 -1.30
CA TYR A 231 26.10 -8.01 -0.88
C TYR A 231 25.54 -7.64 0.50
N THR A 232 24.54 -8.37 0.99
CA THR A 232 24.06 -8.21 2.37
C THR A 232 24.89 -9.03 3.36
N GLY A 233 25.55 -10.10 2.91
CA GLY A 233 26.25 -11.06 3.76
C GLY A 233 25.29 -11.86 4.65
N LYS A 234 24.00 -11.92 4.28
CA LYS A 234 22.93 -12.62 5.00
C LYS A 234 22.42 -13.79 4.18
N ASP A 235 22.23 -14.93 4.84
CA ASP A 235 21.63 -16.13 4.24
C ASP A 235 20.11 -16.12 4.49
N ALA A 236 19.33 -16.11 3.42
CA ALA A 236 17.87 -16.11 3.47
C ALA A 236 17.23 -17.47 3.80
N SER A 237 18.02 -18.52 4.06
CA SER A 237 17.53 -19.89 4.34
C SER A 237 16.57 -19.98 5.52
N CYS A 238 16.63 -19.06 6.48
CA CYS A 238 15.72 -19.00 7.63
C CYS A 238 14.28 -18.58 7.28
N MET A 239 14.07 -17.98 6.10
CA MET A 239 12.76 -17.58 5.56
C MET A 239 12.44 -18.33 4.25
N LYS A 240 13.02 -19.53 4.08
CA LYS A 240 12.91 -20.29 2.84
C LYS A 240 11.46 -20.65 2.49
N ASN A 241 10.67 -21.11 3.46
CA ASN A 241 9.34 -21.63 3.17
C ASN A 241 8.39 -20.51 2.72
N GLN A 242 8.40 -19.36 3.40
CA GLN A 242 7.59 -18.19 3.02
C GLN A 242 8.06 -17.57 1.68
N LEU A 243 9.37 -17.55 1.41
CA LEU A 243 9.91 -17.13 0.09
C LEU A 243 9.42 -18.04 -1.03
N GLU A 244 9.52 -19.37 -0.86
CA GLU A 244 9.05 -20.34 -1.85
C GLU A 244 7.53 -20.25 -2.06
N ALA A 245 6.76 -20.03 -0.98
CA ALA A 245 5.32 -19.84 -1.06
C ALA A 245 4.95 -18.56 -1.83
N ALA A 246 5.59 -17.43 -1.52
CA ALA A 246 5.38 -16.17 -2.22
C ALA A 246 5.81 -16.26 -3.69
N GLN A 247 6.96 -16.88 -3.98
CA GLN A 247 7.44 -17.09 -5.33
C GLN A 247 6.49 -17.99 -6.14
N LYS A 248 5.98 -19.07 -5.54
CA LYS A 248 5.01 -19.95 -6.18
C LYS A 248 3.69 -19.23 -6.49
N TRP A 249 3.21 -18.40 -5.56
CA TRP A 249 1.98 -17.62 -5.76
C TRP A 249 2.12 -16.57 -6.86
N LEU A 250 3.22 -15.83 -6.86
CA LEU A 250 3.50 -14.81 -7.85
C LEU A 250 3.84 -15.42 -9.22
N GLY A 251 4.50 -16.58 -9.24
CA GLY A 251 4.79 -17.38 -10.42
C GLY A 251 5.42 -16.57 -11.55
N ASP A 252 4.86 -16.72 -12.76
CA ASP A 252 5.34 -16.07 -13.99
C ASP A 252 5.17 -14.54 -14.01
N LYS A 253 4.61 -13.94 -12.95
CA LYS A 253 4.50 -12.49 -12.83
C LYS A 253 5.82 -11.80 -12.48
N LEU A 254 6.74 -12.51 -11.81
CA LEU A 254 7.97 -11.94 -11.25
C LEU A 254 9.13 -11.75 -12.24
N PRO A 255 9.48 -12.72 -13.11
CA PRO A 255 10.72 -12.59 -13.88
C PRO A 255 10.55 -11.59 -15.03
N LEU A 256 11.28 -10.47 -15.00
CA LEU A 256 11.22 -9.44 -16.05
C LEU A 256 11.48 -10.02 -17.45
N ALA A 257 12.42 -10.97 -17.55
CA ALA A 257 12.85 -11.55 -18.81
C ALA A 257 11.75 -12.34 -19.55
N THR A 258 10.75 -12.86 -18.84
CA THR A 258 9.74 -13.77 -19.41
C THR A 258 8.31 -13.28 -19.21
N THR A 259 8.10 -12.34 -18.30
CA THR A 259 6.77 -11.86 -17.95
C THR A 259 6.18 -10.94 -19.01
N LYS A 260 4.89 -11.11 -19.27
CA LYS A 260 4.08 -10.24 -20.13
C LYS A 260 3.05 -9.52 -19.29
N CYS A 261 2.60 -8.38 -19.76
CA CYS A 261 1.45 -7.74 -19.16
C CYS A 261 0.22 -8.64 -19.21
N ALA A 262 -0.49 -8.71 -18.09
CA ALA A 262 -1.77 -9.41 -17.95
C ALA A 262 -2.92 -8.39 -18.06
N PRO A 263 -4.16 -8.84 -18.28
CA PRO A 263 -5.32 -7.96 -18.18
C PRO A 263 -5.33 -7.24 -16.83
N ARG A 264 -5.39 -5.91 -16.87
CA ARG A 264 -5.35 -5.07 -15.67
C ARG A 264 -6.74 -4.97 -15.01
N PRO A 265 -6.81 -4.73 -13.69
CA PRO A 265 -8.06 -4.27 -13.08
C PRO A 265 -8.58 -3.02 -13.79
N ALA A 266 -9.90 -2.90 -13.87
CA ALA A 266 -10.52 -1.75 -14.52
C ALA A 266 -10.11 -0.44 -13.82
N ASN A 267 -9.81 0.57 -14.65
CA ASN A 267 -9.69 1.94 -14.18
C ASN A 267 -11.03 2.39 -13.56
N ASP A 268 -10.98 3.34 -12.63
CA ASP A 268 -12.20 3.93 -12.08
C ASP A 268 -13.00 4.65 -13.16
N ALA A 269 -14.31 4.79 -12.92
CA ALA A 269 -15.13 5.70 -13.69
C ALA A 269 -14.59 7.14 -13.58
N ASN A 270 -14.69 7.88 -14.69
CA ASN A 270 -14.32 9.29 -14.71
C ASN A 270 -15.44 10.16 -14.14
N VAL A 271 -15.06 11.17 -13.37
CA VAL A 271 -15.95 12.20 -12.85
C VAL A 271 -15.58 13.58 -13.36
N PRO A 272 -16.58 14.45 -13.61
CA PRO A 272 -16.34 15.84 -13.98
C PRO A 272 -15.86 16.64 -12.77
N GLY A 273 -14.80 17.43 -12.96
CA GLY A 273 -14.36 18.42 -11.96
C GLY A 273 -14.51 19.84 -12.48
N THR A 274 -15.26 20.69 -11.76
CA THR A 274 -15.26 22.13 -12.03
C THR A 274 -13.96 22.73 -11.51
N VAL A 275 -13.12 23.22 -12.43
CA VAL A 275 -11.93 24.02 -12.10
C VAL A 275 -12.39 25.37 -11.56
N LYS A 276 -12.59 25.48 -10.24
CA LYS A 276 -12.76 26.78 -9.58
C LYS A 276 -11.39 27.28 -9.14
N ALA A 277 -11.06 28.52 -9.47
CA ALA A 277 -9.83 29.16 -9.02
C ALA A 277 -9.87 29.32 -7.49
N ARG A 278 -9.07 28.53 -6.78
CA ARG A 278 -8.63 28.79 -5.40
C ARG A 278 -7.11 28.78 -5.38
N ASP A 279 -6.51 29.58 -4.52
CA ASP A 279 -5.05 29.70 -4.46
C ASP A 279 -4.39 28.35 -4.15
N VAL A 280 -3.21 28.15 -4.74
CA VAL A 280 -2.38 26.95 -4.51
C VAL A 280 -2.04 26.90 -3.03
N VAL A 281 -2.29 25.76 -2.36
CA VAL A 281 -1.71 25.49 -1.04
C VAL A 281 -0.20 25.34 -1.27
N ARG A 282 0.54 26.40 -0.95
CA ARG A 282 2.00 26.42 -1.06
C ARG A 282 2.58 25.59 0.07
N ALA A 283 3.76 25.01 -0.16
CA ALA A 283 4.57 24.42 0.90
C ALA A 283 4.61 25.37 2.10
N ASP A 284 4.20 24.90 3.27
CA ASP A 284 4.52 25.61 4.50
C ASP A 284 6.03 25.40 4.75
N PRO A 285 6.86 26.45 4.65
CA PRO A 285 8.30 26.33 4.84
C PRO A 285 8.68 25.96 6.29
N ALA A 286 7.73 25.96 7.23
CA ALA A 286 7.95 25.57 8.62
C ALA A 286 7.83 24.05 8.88
N VAL A 287 7.33 23.25 7.92
CA VAL A 287 7.27 21.79 8.09
C VAL A 287 8.61 21.21 7.64
N GLY A 288 9.46 20.85 8.59
CA GLY A 288 10.71 20.15 8.33
C GLY A 288 10.43 18.78 7.70
N PHE A 289 10.94 18.58 6.49
CA PHE A 289 10.91 17.32 5.77
C PHE A 289 12.06 16.44 6.26
N GLU A 290 11.89 15.83 7.42
CA GLU A 290 12.68 14.63 7.70
C GLU A 290 12.13 13.52 6.79
N SER A 291 13.00 12.65 6.30
CA SER A 291 12.62 11.41 5.61
C SER A 291 11.50 10.71 6.40
N LEU A 292 10.25 10.86 5.98
CA LEU A 292 9.09 10.36 6.71
C LEU A 292 8.68 8.94 6.30
N LEU A 293 9.67 8.13 5.93
CA LEU A 293 9.69 6.71 6.26
C LEU A 293 11.07 6.49 6.92
N PRO A 294 11.10 6.42 8.25
CA PRO A 294 11.32 5.13 8.86
C PRO A 294 9.95 4.54 9.21
N HIS A 295 9.79 3.26 8.97
CA HIS A 295 8.77 2.46 9.63
C HIS A 295 8.94 2.59 11.16
N VAL A 296 8.36 3.64 11.76
CA VAL A 296 8.21 3.76 13.22
C VAL A 296 6.72 3.59 13.51
N PRO A 297 6.39 2.76 14.51
CA PRO A 297 5.10 2.11 14.60
C PRO A 297 4.03 3.13 14.91
N TYR A 298 2.84 2.86 14.39
CA TYR A 298 1.59 3.35 14.95
C TYR A 298 1.63 3.21 16.48
N GLN A 299 1.95 4.30 17.18
CA GLN A 299 1.81 4.35 18.62
C GLN A 299 0.31 4.28 18.88
N ARG A 300 -0.10 3.16 19.49
CA ARG A 300 -1.45 2.96 19.98
C ARG A 300 -1.82 4.12 20.89
N SER A 301 -2.99 4.67 20.64
CA SER A 301 -3.79 5.38 21.63
C SER A 301 -3.82 4.55 22.93
N PHE A 302 -3.18 5.06 23.98
CA PHE A 302 -3.76 5.40 25.28
C PHE A 302 -2.83 6.38 25.99
#